data_AF-A0A6L3VUI1-F1
#
_entry.id   AF-A0A6L3VUI1-F1
#
_cell.length_a   1.000
_cell.length_b   1.000
_cell.length_c   1.000
_cell.angle_alpha   90.00
_cell.angle_beta   90.00
_cell.angle_gamma   90.00
#
_symmetry.space_group_name_H-M   'P 1'
#
loop_
_entity.id
_entity.type
_entity.pdbx_description
1 polymer ?
#
loop_
_entity_poly.entity_id
_entity_poly.type
_entity_poly.pdbx_seq_one_letter_code
_entity_poly.pdbx_strand_id
1 'polypeptide(L)'
;MADTGAKLPDACRLVGGDLVDRLVGPSTVAREKDDKEHADCRWDSKGDPSPDARTPSGLLQVGAYTQSKQVRGGQKYNDARIAYKAAQLERPCTPLRLSADEACWQRDDSGVHVAVRKGYTTITVRYTAAHSPALDEGEKEKTAAALATEVLDHLST
;
A
#
# COMPACT_ATOMS: atom_id res chain seq x y z
N MET A 1 21.09 1.11 -20.82
CA MET A 1 20.42 0.56 -19.61
C MET A 1 19.44 -0.47 -20.11
N ALA A 2 19.45 -1.68 -19.57
CA ALA A 2 18.55 -2.75 -19.99
C ALA A 2 17.18 -2.56 -19.33
N ASP A 3 16.11 -2.89 -20.06
CA ASP A 3 14.76 -2.95 -19.50
C ASP A 3 14.67 -4.07 -18.47
N THR A 4 13.93 -3.82 -17.39
CA THR A 4 13.75 -4.79 -16.30
C THR A 4 12.65 -5.80 -16.59
N GLY A 5 11.78 -5.51 -17.57
CA GLY A 5 10.57 -6.26 -17.87
C GLY A 5 9.43 -6.04 -16.86
N ALA A 6 9.65 -5.21 -15.83
CA ALA A 6 8.63 -4.91 -14.82
C ALA A 6 7.55 -3.99 -15.39
N LYS A 7 6.29 -4.28 -15.08
CA LYS A 7 5.14 -3.49 -15.49
C LYS A 7 4.55 -2.80 -14.28
N LEU A 8 4.20 -1.52 -14.44
CA LEU A 8 3.48 -0.77 -13.42
C LEU A 8 2.08 -1.40 -13.23
N PRO A 9 1.73 -1.90 -12.03
CA PRO A 9 0.40 -2.41 -11.78
C PRO A 9 -0.63 -1.28 -11.69
N ASP A 10 -1.90 -1.60 -11.96
CA ASP A 10 -3.02 -0.69 -11.68
C ASP A 10 -3.21 -0.59 -10.16
N ALA A 11 -2.81 0.54 -9.57
CA ALA A 11 -2.88 0.77 -8.13
C ALA A 11 -4.31 0.61 -7.57
N CYS A 12 -5.35 0.90 -8.38
CA CYS A 12 -6.74 0.74 -7.96
C CYS A 12 -7.21 -0.72 -7.88
N ARG A 13 -6.42 -1.67 -8.42
CA ARG A 13 -6.74 -3.10 -8.45
C ARG A 13 -5.85 -3.93 -7.53
N LEU A 14 -4.92 -3.30 -6.81
CA LEU A 14 -4.02 -3.99 -5.89
C LEU A 14 -4.66 -4.36 -4.55
N VAL A 15 -5.80 -3.77 -4.24
CA VAL A 15 -6.59 -4.09 -3.04
C VAL A 15 -7.99 -4.45 -3.47
N GLY A 16 -8.46 -5.65 -3.11
CA GLY A 16 -9.78 -6.13 -3.47
C GLY A 16 -10.91 -5.25 -2.92
N GLY A 17 -12.01 -5.17 -3.69
CA GLY A 17 -13.19 -4.36 -3.35
C GLY A 17 -13.76 -4.69 -1.96
N ASP A 18 -13.78 -5.96 -1.57
CA ASP A 18 -14.25 -6.39 -0.25
C ASP A 18 -13.42 -5.80 0.90
N LEU A 19 -12.09 -5.71 0.73
CA LEU A 19 -11.21 -5.11 1.72
C LEU A 19 -11.37 -3.58 1.75
N VAL A 20 -11.53 -2.95 0.59
CA VAL A 20 -11.85 -1.52 0.49
C VAL A 20 -13.16 -1.23 1.23
N ASP A 21 -14.24 -1.93 0.92
CA ASP A 21 -15.57 -1.72 1.50
C ASP A 21 -15.55 -1.93 3.03
N ARG A 22 -14.79 -2.92 3.51
CA ARG A 22 -14.61 -3.15 4.95
C ARG A 22 -13.88 -2.01 5.67
N LEU A 23 -12.93 -1.35 5.01
CA LEU A 23 -12.06 -0.34 5.62
C LEU A 23 -12.59 1.09 5.47
N VAL A 24 -13.13 1.43 4.31
CA VAL A 24 -13.57 2.79 3.96
C VAL A 24 -15.06 2.88 3.60
N GLY A 25 -15.76 1.76 3.46
CA GLY A 25 -17.19 1.74 3.12
C GLY A 25 -17.48 2.36 1.74
N PRO A 26 -18.72 2.87 1.54
CA PRO A 26 -19.08 3.59 0.33
C PRO A 26 -18.14 4.77 0.09
N SER A 27 -17.32 4.68 -0.96
CA SER A 27 -16.21 5.61 -1.20
C SER A 27 -16.26 6.24 -2.59
N THR A 28 -15.55 7.36 -2.75
CA THR A 28 -15.11 7.88 -4.06
C THR A 28 -13.70 7.41 -4.34
N VAL A 29 -13.46 6.96 -5.57
CA VAL A 29 -12.14 6.57 -6.04
C VAL A 29 -11.53 7.70 -6.87
N ALA A 30 -10.31 8.11 -6.52
CA ALA A 30 -9.52 9.08 -7.25
C ALA A 30 -8.20 8.45 -7.72
N ARG A 31 -7.84 8.71 -8.97
CA ARG A 31 -6.52 8.37 -9.54
C ARG A 31 -5.68 9.64 -9.57
N GLU A 32 -4.73 9.78 -8.65
CA GLU A 32 -4.02 11.04 -8.44
C GLU A 32 -2.74 11.14 -9.29
N LYS A 33 -2.09 10.02 -9.60
CA LYS A 33 -0.86 9.99 -10.39
C LYS A 33 -0.81 8.73 -11.25
N ASP A 34 -0.58 8.89 -12.54
CA ASP A 34 -0.40 7.79 -13.49
C ASP A 34 0.67 8.21 -14.51
N ASP A 35 1.93 8.05 -14.11
CA ASP A 35 3.08 8.19 -15.00
C ASP A 35 3.68 6.82 -15.31
N LYS A 36 4.71 6.75 -16.16
CA LYS A 36 5.24 5.47 -16.64
C LYS A 36 5.79 4.56 -15.54
N GLU A 37 6.14 5.12 -14.39
CA GLU A 37 6.80 4.40 -13.30
C GLU A 37 6.07 4.55 -11.95
N HIS A 38 5.08 5.43 -11.84
CA HIS A 38 4.27 5.63 -10.64
C HIS A 38 2.77 5.64 -10.95
N ALA A 39 2.01 4.87 -10.18
CA ALA A 39 0.56 4.93 -10.14
C ALA A 39 0.10 5.17 -8.70
N ASP A 40 -0.95 5.97 -8.52
CA ASP A 40 -1.57 6.19 -7.21
C ASP A 40 -3.10 6.10 -7.33
N CYS A 41 -3.70 5.39 -6.38
CA CYS A 41 -5.13 5.29 -6.23
C CYS A 41 -5.55 5.57 -4.80
N ARG A 42 -6.60 6.37 -4.64
CA ARG A 42 -7.14 6.77 -3.35
C ARG A 42 -8.63 6.50 -3.28
N TRP A 43 -9.07 5.94 -2.16
CA TRP A 43 -10.47 5.79 -1.77
C TRP A 43 -10.74 6.67 -0.56
N ASP A 44 -11.73 7.53 -0.70
CA ASP A 44 -12.19 8.43 0.35
C ASP A 44 -13.64 8.10 0.71
N SER A 45 -13.91 7.86 1.99
CA SER A 45 -15.26 7.57 2.49
C SER A 45 -16.20 8.74 2.20
N LYS A 46 -17.40 8.46 1.67
CA LYS A 46 -18.43 9.49 1.41
C LYS A 46 -19.21 9.89 2.66
N GLY A 47 -19.16 9.09 3.72
CA GLY A 47 -19.92 9.30 4.95
C GLY A 47 -19.08 9.92 6.05
N ASP A 48 -19.72 10.69 6.92
CA ASP A 48 -19.12 11.15 8.16
C ASP A 48 -18.71 9.94 9.02
N PRO A 49 -17.59 10.05 9.76
CA PRO A 49 -17.17 8.99 10.68
C PRO A 49 -18.27 8.72 11.71
N SER A 50 -18.68 7.45 11.85
CA SER A 50 -19.64 7.11 12.90
C SER A 50 -18.98 7.28 14.28
N PRO A 51 -19.63 7.96 15.24
CA PRO A 51 -19.06 8.16 16.57
C PRO A 51 -18.89 6.85 17.36
N ASP A 52 -19.55 5.77 16.94
CA ASP A 52 -19.48 4.44 17.53
C ASP A 52 -18.61 3.44 16.73
N ALA A 53 -17.88 3.91 15.71
CA ALA A 53 -17.01 3.11 14.85
C ALA A 53 -17.71 1.94 14.10
N ARG A 54 -19.05 1.88 14.07
CA ARG A 54 -19.79 0.78 13.45
C ARG A 54 -19.83 0.85 11.93
N THR A 55 -19.69 2.06 11.38
CA THR A 55 -19.66 2.29 9.94
C THR A 55 -18.21 2.46 9.50
N PRO A 56 -17.72 1.65 8.55
CA PRO A 56 -16.41 1.88 7.93
C PRO A 56 -16.33 3.30 7.38
N SER A 57 -15.31 4.03 7.80
CA SER A 57 -15.03 5.39 7.34
C SER A 57 -13.54 5.63 7.42
N GLY A 58 -12.95 6.17 6.38
CA GLY A 58 -11.52 6.44 6.34
C GLY A 58 -11.03 6.77 4.94
N LEU A 59 -9.72 6.80 4.83
CA LEU A 59 -8.98 7.01 3.60
C LEU A 59 -8.03 5.83 3.41
N LEU A 60 -8.11 5.21 2.23
CA LEU A 60 -7.16 4.22 1.77
C LEU A 60 -6.43 4.80 0.56
N GLN A 61 -5.10 4.78 0.58
CA GLN A 61 -4.28 5.22 -0.53
C GLN A 61 -3.28 4.12 -0.87
N VAL A 62 -3.17 3.80 -2.15
CA VAL A 62 -2.26 2.78 -2.69
C VAL A 62 -1.37 3.45 -3.72
N GLY A 63 -0.07 3.49 -3.44
CA GLY A 63 0.96 3.95 -4.37
C GLY A 63 1.72 2.74 -4.93
N ALA A 64 1.94 2.73 -6.23
CA ALA A 64 2.78 1.77 -6.91
C ALA A 64 3.95 2.49 -7.57
N TYR A 65 5.14 1.94 -7.40
CA TYR A 65 6.36 2.38 -8.07
C TYR A 65 7.02 1.20 -8.77
N THR A 66 7.42 1.36 -10.03
CA THR A 66 8.13 0.33 -10.78
C THR A 66 9.39 0.89 -11.43
N GLN A 67 10.52 0.24 -11.18
CA GLN A 67 11.77 0.53 -11.86
C GLN A 67 11.75 -0.11 -13.25
N SER A 68 11.50 0.67 -14.30
CA SER A 68 11.40 0.16 -15.68
C SER A 68 12.77 -0.19 -16.31
N LYS A 69 13.85 0.43 -15.80
CA LYS A 69 15.22 0.27 -16.33
C LYS A 69 16.21 -0.08 -15.24
N GLN A 70 17.16 -0.95 -15.55
CA GLN A 70 18.27 -1.23 -14.64
C GLN A 70 19.19 0.00 -14.51
N VAL A 71 19.52 0.37 -13.27
CA VAL A 71 20.51 1.41 -12.97
C VAL A 71 21.92 1.01 -13.41
N ARG A 72 22.74 2.02 -13.69
CA ARG A 72 24.17 1.85 -14.01
C ARG A 72 24.89 1.16 -12.84
N GLY A 73 25.81 0.25 -13.16
CA GLY A 73 26.62 -0.46 -12.16
C GLY A 73 26.06 -1.82 -11.71
N GLY A 74 25.06 -2.38 -12.40
CA GLY A 74 24.59 -3.76 -12.16
C GLY A 74 23.75 -3.95 -10.88
N GLN A 75 23.40 -2.87 -10.18
CA GLN A 75 22.58 -2.93 -8.98
C GLN A 75 21.12 -3.20 -9.33
N LYS A 76 20.73 -4.48 -9.33
CA LYS A 76 19.32 -4.86 -9.49
C LYS A 76 18.50 -4.25 -8.35
N TYR A 77 17.32 -3.72 -8.69
CA TYR A 77 16.31 -3.22 -7.75
C TYR A 77 16.69 -1.96 -6.94
N ASN A 78 17.77 -1.24 -7.30
CA ASN A 78 18.23 -0.12 -6.48
C ASN A 78 17.16 0.94 -6.25
N ASP A 79 16.47 1.37 -7.30
CA ASP A 79 15.50 2.46 -7.21
C ASP A 79 14.25 1.99 -6.48
N ALA A 80 13.80 0.76 -6.75
CA ALA A 80 12.72 0.13 -6.00
C ALA A 80 13.04 0.00 -4.50
N ARG A 81 14.29 -0.36 -4.16
CA ARG A 81 14.75 -0.43 -2.76
C ARG A 81 14.86 0.95 -2.12
N ILE A 82 15.27 1.96 -2.87
CA ILE A 82 15.27 3.36 -2.40
C ILE A 82 13.84 3.80 -2.10
N ALA A 83 12.88 3.53 -3.00
CA ALA A 83 11.48 3.83 -2.77
C ALA A 83 10.92 3.11 -1.54
N TYR A 84 11.23 1.83 -1.38
CA TYR A 84 10.85 1.05 -0.20
C TYR A 84 11.43 1.64 1.09
N LYS A 85 12.73 1.97 1.10
CA LYS A 85 13.37 2.62 2.23
C LYS A 85 12.80 4.00 2.52
N ALA A 86 12.49 4.79 1.49
CA ALA A 86 11.86 6.10 1.64
C ALA A 86 10.50 5.98 2.34
N ALA A 87 9.70 4.97 1.96
CA ALA A 87 8.44 4.66 2.63
C ALA A 87 8.62 4.24 4.10
N GLN A 88 9.81 3.75 4.48
CA GLN A 88 10.12 3.38 5.86
C GLN A 88 10.58 4.54 6.75
N LEU A 89 11.14 5.62 6.18
CA LEU A 89 11.92 6.61 6.94
C LEU A 89 11.10 7.39 7.96
N GLU A 90 9.77 7.38 7.87
CA GLU A 90 8.92 8.19 8.74
C GLU A 90 8.81 7.63 10.17
N ARG A 91 8.83 6.30 10.36
CA ARG A 91 8.68 5.64 11.68
C ARG A 91 9.36 4.24 11.73
N PRO A 92 9.57 3.66 12.92
CA PRO A 92 10.06 2.28 13.04
C PRO A 92 9.12 1.31 12.31
N CYS A 93 9.68 0.48 11.41
CA CYS A 93 8.91 -0.51 10.64
C CYS A 93 8.99 -1.90 11.27
N THR A 94 7.83 -2.54 11.41
CA THR A 94 7.71 -3.94 11.85
C THR A 94 7.70 -4.85 10.63
N PRO A 95 8.65 -5.80 10.48
CA PRO A 95 8.70 -6.68 9.32
C PRO A 95 7.44 -7.57 9.20
N LEU A 96 6.94 -7.74 7.98
CA LEU A 96 5.92 -8.72 7.63
C LEU A 96 6.59 -9.90 6.93
N ARG A 97 6.36 -11.13 7.42
CA ARG A 97 6.88 -12.36 6.79
C ARG A 97 5.87 -12.89 5.78
N LEU A 98 5.94 -12.36 4.56
CA LEU A 98 5.11 -12.74 3.42
C LEU A 98 6.01 -13.13 2.24
N SER A 99 5.44 -13.58 1.12
CA SER A 99 6.19 -13.93 -0.11
C SER A 99 6.73 -12.72 -0.89
N ALA A 100 7.03 -11.62 -0.20
CA ALA A 100 7.68 -10.43 -0.73
C ALA A 100 9.20 -10.54 -0.57
N ASP A 101 9.97 -9.78 -1.35
CA ASP A 101 11.41 -9.65 -1.07
C ASP A 101 11.65 -8.84 0.20
N GLU A 102 10.86 -7.77 0.38
CA GLU A 102 10.83 -6.95 1.59
C GLU A 102 9.37 -6.53 1.84
N ALA A 103 8.89 -6.68 3.07
CA ALA A 103 7.59 -6.15 3.47
C ALA A 103 7.64 -5.71 4.93
N CYS A 104 7.01 -4.59 5.23
CA CYS A 104 6.90 -4.12 6.60
C CYS A 104 5.67 -3.22 6.77
N TRP A 105 5.27 -3.01 8.01
CA TRP A 105 4.20 -2.10 8.36
C TRP A 105 4.60 -1.18 9.49
N GLN A 106 3.94 -0.02 9.52
CA GLN A 106 4.12 1.05 10.48
C GLN A 106 2.76 1.46 11.00
N ARG A 107 2.77 1.93 12.24
CA ARG A 107 1.64 2.62 12.85
C ARG A 107 1.98 4.10 12.93
N ASP A 108 1.04 4.93 12.49
CA ASP A 108 1.00 6.34 12.84
C ASP A 108 -0.21 6.63 13.75
N ASP A 109 -0.39 7.89 14.16
CA ASP A 109 -1.49 8.29 15.04
C ASP A 109 -2.85 8.30 14.31
N SER A 110 -2.83 8.21 12.98
CA SER A 110 -3.99 8.23 12.09
C SER A 110 -4.35 6.86 11.49
N GLY A 111 -3.48 5.86 11.58
CA GLY A 111 -3.73 4.50 11.09
C GLY A 111 -2.48 3.64 10.83
N VAL A 112 -2.50 2.91 9.71
CA VAL A 112 -1.46 1.95 9.32
C VAL A 112 -0.87 2.29 7.95
N HIS A 113 0.44 2.10 7.83
CA HIS A 113 1.17 2.23 6.57
C HIS A 113 1.91 0.94 6.29
N VAL A 114 1.73 0.37 5.11
CA VAL A 114 2.36 -0.87 4.66
C VAL A 114 3.25 -0.55 3.48
N ALA A 115 4.46 -1.09 3.47
CA ALA A 115 5.36 -1.05 2.33
C ALA A 115 5.70 -2.49 1.92
N VAL A 116 5.59 -2.79 0.63
CA VAL A 116 5.89 -4.11 0.04
C VAL A 116 6.78 -3.90 -1.16
N ARG A 117 7.87 -4.67 -1.27
CA ARG A 117 8.71 -4.74 -2.46
C ARG A 117 8.78 -6.17 -2.97
N LYS A 118 8.57 -6.31 -4.27
CA LYS A 118 8.74 -7.56 -5.02
C LYS A 118 9.47 -7.29 -6.32
N GLY A 119 10.71 -7.75 -6.43
CA GLY A 119 11.61 -7.43 -7.53
C GLY A 119 11.79 -5.93 -7.73
N TYR A 120 11.42 -5.46 -8.92
CA TYR A 120 11.55 -4.07 -9.37
C TYR A 120 10.35 -3.18 -9.02
N THR A 121 9.37 -3.71 -8.29
CA THR A 121 8.14 -3.01 -7.95
C THR A 121 8.04 -2.83 -6.43
N THR A 122 7.68 -1.62 -6.02
CA THR A 122 7.41 -1.24 -4.63
C THR A 122 5.99 -0.70 -4.54
N ILE A 123 5.21 -1.21 -3.60
CA ILE A 123 3.85 -0.77 -3.30
C ILE A 123 3.84 -0.19 -1.89
N THR A 124 3.19 0.96 -1.74
CA THR A 124 2.87 1.56 -0.45
C THR A 124 1.36 1.57 -0.28
N VAL A 125 0.88 1.24 0.90
CA VAL A 125 -0.55 1.29 1.23
C VAL A 125 -0.73 2.02 2.54
N ARG A 126 -1.44 3.15 2.50
CA ARG A 126 -1.76 3.95 3.68
C ARG A 126 -3.26 3.84 3.96
N TYR A 127 -3.60 3.38 5.14
CA TYR A 127 -4.97 3.39 5.63
C TYR A 127 -5.06 4.27 6.87
N THR A 128 -5.93 5.27 6.84
CA THR A 128 -6.18 6.18 7.97
C THR A 128 -7.67 6.32 8.26
N ALA A 129 -8.05 6.36 9.53
CA ALA A 129 -9.44 6.54 9.95
C ALA A 129 -9.49 7.10 11.39
N ALA A 130 -10.49 7.94 11.68
CA ALA A 130 -10.66 8.52 13.02
C ALA A 130 -11.16 7.49 14.05
N HIS A 131 -12.10 6.63 13.65
CA HIS A 131 -12.78 5.66 14.53
C HIS A 131 -13.04 4.35 13.78
N SER A 132 -12.01 3.53 13.57
CA SER A 132 -12.13 2.26 12.84
C SER A 132 -11.71 1.07 13.70
N PRO A 133 -12.54 0.01 13.80
CA PRO A 133 -12.18 -1.22 14.50
C PRO A 133 -10.94 -1.90 13.88
N ALA A 134 -10.70 -1.69 12.58
CA ALA A 134 -9.51 -2.18 11.90
C ALA A 134 -8.21 -1.51 12.39
N LEU A 135 -8.34 -0.41 13.15
CA LEU A 135 -7.25 0.30 13.80
C LEU A 135 -7.25 0.11 15.33
N ASP A 136 -8.07 -0.78 15.90
CA ASP A 136 -8.03 -1.06 17.34
C ASP A 136 -6.72 -1.72 17.78
N GLU A 137 -6.46 -1.70 19.08
CA GLU A 137 -5.30 -2.39 19.66
C GLU A 137 -5.41 -3.91 19.39
N GLY A 138 -4.38 -4.49 18.77
CA GLY A 138 -4.36 -5.89 18.36
C GLY A 138 -4.92 -6.18 16.95
N GLU A 139 -5.65 -5.26 16.34
CA GLU A 139 -6.20 -5.43 14.98
C GLU A 139 -5.32 -4.78 13.88
N LYS A 140 -4.55 -3.74 14.23
CA LYS A 140 -3.68 -3.03 13.27
C LYS A 140 -2.74 -3.95 12.48
N GLU A 141 -2.09 -4.90 13.15
CA GLU A 141 -1.18 -5.84 12.50
C GLU A 141 -1.93 -6.76 11.54
N LYS A 142 -3.14 -7.22 11.91
CA LYS A 142 -3.98 -8.04 11.04
C LYS A 142 -4.44 -7.26 9.82
N THR A 143 -4.83 -6.00 9.99
CA THR A 143 -5.18 -5.10 8.89
C THR A 143 -4.00 -4.88 7.95
N ALA A 144 -2.81 -4.62 8.50
CA ALA A 144 -1.59 -4.46 7.72
C ALA A 144 -1.21 -5.73 6.96
N ALA A 145 -1.30 -6.91 7.60
CA ALA A 145 -1.04 -8.19 6.97
C ALA A 145 -2.06 -8.50 5.86
N ALA A 146 -3.34 -8.19 6.06
CA ALA A 146 -4.37 -8.36 5.04
C ALA A 146 -4.12 -7.47 3.82
N LEU A 147 -3.81 -6.19 4.03
CA LEU A 147 -3.45 -5.25 2.94
C LEU A 147 -2.22 -5.74 2.17
N ALA A 148 -1.17 -6.17 2.87
CA ALA A 148 0.04 -6.67 2.25
C ALA A 148 -0.20 -7.96 1.45
N THR A 149 -1.07 -8.85 1.94
CA THR A 149 -1.42 -10.11 1.27
C THR A 149 -2.17 -9.84 -0.04
N GLU A 150 -3.22 -9.02 0.02
CA GLU A 150 -3.98 -8.60 -1.17
C GLU A 150 -3.09 -8.00 -2.25
N VAL A 151 -2.18 -7.10 -1.86
CA VAL A 151 -1.20 -6.51 -2.77
C VAL A 151 -0.33 -7.58 -3.44
N LEU A 152 0.17 -8.54 -2.67
CA LEU A 152 1.06 -9.58 -3.19
C LEU A 152 0.33 -10.56 -4.12
N ASP A 153 -0.92 -10.87 -3.82
CA ASP A 153 -1.76 -11.75 -4.65
C ASP A 153 -2.00 -11.09 -6.02
N HIS A 154 -2.38 -9.80 -6.03
CA HIS A 154 -2.64 -9.05 -7.25
C HIS A 154 -1.38 -8.64 -8.03
N LEU A 155 -0.20 -8.61 -7.37
CA LEU A 155 1.08 -8.46 -8.06
C LEU A 155 1.55 -9.75 -8.76
N SER A 156 0.97 -10.89 -8.42
CA SER A 156 1.38 -12.22 -8.93
C SER A 156 0.54 -12.70 -10.10
N THR A 157 -0.59 -12.03 -10.36
CA THR A 157 -1.52 -12.25 -11.48
C THR A 157 -1.18 -11.41 -12.70
#